data_AF-A0A953SBE8-F1
#
_entry.id   AF-A0A953SBE8-F1
#
_cell.length_a   1.000
_cell.length_b   1.000
_cell.length_c   1.000
_cell.angle_alpha   90.00
_cell.angle_beta   90.00
_cell.angle_gamma   90.00
#
_symmetry.space_group_name_H-M   'P 1'
#
loop_
_entity.id
_entity.type
_entity.pdbx_description
1 polymer ?
#
loop_
_entity_poly.entity_id
_entity_poly.type
_entity_poly.pdbx_seq_one_letter_code
_entity_poly.pdbx_strand_id
1 'polypeptide(L)'
;MRRLLIGGATVLAVLIGLSSSAFAQSAQTLAIPGYEAAKDIPGAKELPDPSVTYKIVFDIGKAAPKPDEVNPGLAGVARYFNTLVKNGVPADHRKIAIIFHQDATDIVQNNEAFKARNDGHDNPNIALIRSLKNAGVDLRVCGQAVLARKIDPKTIQPEIQLDLWALTTRMNLLHRGYVDSGVPW
;
A
#
# COMPACT_ATOMS: atom_id res chain seq x y z
N MET A 1 -50.54 63.87 -37.08
CA MET A 1 -50.25 63.26 -35.75
C MET A 1 -49.94 61.78 -35.96
N ARG A 2 -48.82 61.29 -35.43
CA ARG A 2 -48.50 59.92 -34.90
C ARG A 2 -49.11 58.69 -35.65
N ARG A 3 -48.40 57.61 -36.00
CA ARG A 3 -47.14 57.01 -35.56
C ARG A 3 -46.76 55.85 -36.51
N LEU A 4 -45.46 55.65 -36.72
CA LEU A 4 -44.81 54.41 -37.18
C LEU A 4 -45.14 53.23 -36.25
N LEU A 5 -45.30 52.03 -36.80
CA LEU A 5 -44.93 50.78 -36.12
C LEU A 5 -44.30 49.79 -37.12
N ILE A 6 -43.02 49.53 -36.90
CA ILE A 6 -42.16 48.56 -37.56
C ILE A 6 -42.39 47.21 -36.88
N GLY A 7 -42.83 46.19 -37.62
CA GLY A 7 -42.93 44.81 -37.12
C GLY A 7 -41.59 44.10 -37.27
N GLY A 8 -40.89 43.88 -36.16
CA GLY A 8 -39.65 43.11 -36.12
C GLY A 8 -39.91 41.61 -36.14
N ALA A 9 -39.31 40.89 -37.09
CA ALA A 9 -39.25 39.44 -37.08
C ALA A 9 -38.07 38.99 -36.19
N THR A 10 -38.38 38.33 -35.09
CA THR A 10 -37.39 37.76 -34.17
C THR A 10 -37.03 36.35 -34.65
N VAL A 11 -35.80 36.16 -35.10
CA VAL A 11 -35.24 34.84 -35.44
C VAL A 11 -34.73 34.20 -34.14
N LEU A 12 -35.36 33.10 -33.72
CA LEU A 12 -34.96 32.33 -32.55
C LEU A 12 -33.91 31.28 -32.96
N ALA A 13 -32.64 31.52 -32.65
CA ALA A 13 -31.56 30.57 -32.87
C ALA A 13 -31.55 29.52 -31.73
N VAL A 14 -31.81 28.26 -32.07
CA VAL A 14 -31.70 27.12 -31.15
C VAL A 14 -30.24 26.65 -31.09
N LEU A 15 -29.56 26.95 -29.99
CA LEU A 15 -28.23 26.44 -29.67
C LEU A 15 -28.37 25.03 -29.05
N ILE A 16 -28.01 24.01 -29.82
CA ILE A 16 -27.89 22.62 -29.33
C ILE A 16 -26.58 22.54 -28.52
N GLY A 17 -26.71 22.54 -27.20
CA GLY A 17 -25.58 22.36 -26.28
C GLY A 17 -25.07 20.92 -26.32
N LEU A 18 -23.88 20.72 -26.90
CA LEU A 18 -23.09 19.49 -26.76
C LEU A 18 -22.68 19.36 -25.29
N SER A 19 -23.34 18.46 -24.57
CA SER A 19 -23.02 18.14 -23.18
C SER A 19 -21.79 17.24 -23.16
N SER A 20 -20.60 17.82 -23.05
CA SER A 20 -19.36 17.09 -22.78
C SER A 20 -19.46 16.48 -21.38
N SER A 21 -19.64 15.16 -21.30
CA SER A 21 -19.50 14.42 -20.05
C SER A 21 -18.04 14.47 -19.62
N ALA A 22 -17.68 15.47 -18.82
CA ALA A 22 -16.42 15.46 -18.09
C ALA A 22 -16.49 14.30 -17.09
N PHE A 23 -15.77 13.22 -17.37
CA PHE A 23 -15.45 12.23 -16.35
C PHE A 23 -14.62 12.94 -15.29
N ALA A 24 -15.27 13.40 -14.22
CA ALA A 24 -14.59 13.78 -13.01
C ALA A 24 -13.95 12.51 -12.46
N GLN A 25 -12.64 12.35 -12.68
CA GLN A 25 -11.84 11.34 -12.00
C GLN A 25 -11.89 11.69 -10.52
N SER A 26 -12.82 11.07 -9.77
CA SER A 26 -12.80 11.17 -8.32
C SER A 26 -11.39 10.78 -7.88
N ALA A 27 -10.70 11.65 -7.15
CA ALA A 27 -9.43 11.31 -6.54
C ALA A 27 -9.69 10.07 -5.66
N GLN A 28 -9.41 8.90 -6.20
CA GLN A 28 -9.67 7.65 -5.54
C GLN A 28 -8.75 7.65 -4.33
N THR A 29 -9.34 7.67 -3.13
CA THR A 29 -8.58 7.61 -1.89
C THR A 29 -7.67 6.39 -1.97
N LEU A 30 -6.34 6.62 -1.94
CA LEU A 30 -5.36 5.54 -2.03
C LEU A 30 -5.64 4.52 -0.92
N ALA A 31 -5.59 3.22 -1.26
CA ALA A 31 -5.86 2.17 -0.29
C ALA A 31 -4.84 2.17 0.85
N ILE A 32 -3.59 2.55 0.56
CA ILE A 32 -2.55 2.87 1.54
C ILE A 32 -2.23 4.37 1.45
N PRO A 33 -2.75 5.22 2.36
CA PRO A 33 -2.54 6.67 2.31
C PRO A 33 -1.06 7.07 2.41
N GLY A 34 -0.64 8.09 1.66
CA GLY A 34 0.73 8.64 1.70
C GLY A 34 1.77 7.88 0.85
N TYR A 35 1.37 6.80 0.16
CA TYR A 35 2.27 6.02 -0.69
C TYR A 35 1.74 5.97 -2.12
N GLU A 36 2.33 6.74 -3.02
CA GLU A 36 1.91 6.73 -4.43
C GLU A 36 2.13 5.36 -5.08
N ALA A 37 1.22 4.99 -5.99
CA ALA A 37 1.40 3.87 -6.90
C ALA A 37 2.60 4.08 -7.83
N ALA A 38 3.02 3.03 -8.54
CA ALA A 38 4.00 3.15 -9.60
C ALA A 38 3.57 4.21 -10.64
N LYS A 39 4.54 5.00 -11.10
CA LYS A 39 4.32 5.96 -12.19
C LYS A 39 4.04 5.21 -13.48
N ASP A 40 3.16 5.75 -14.30
CA ASP A 40 2.90 5.18 -15.62
C ASP A 40 4.12 5.37 -16.52
N ILE A 41 4.45 4.31 -17.26
CA ILE A 41 5.49 4.34 -18.29
C ILE A 41 4.76 4.24 -19.64
N PRO A 42 4.78 5.30 -20.48
CA PRO A 42 4.12 5.27 -21.78
C PRO A 42 4.59 4.07 -22.61
N GLY A 43 3.63 3.26 -23.08
CA GLY A 43 3.91 2.08 -23.89
C GLY A 43 4.36 0.84 -23.10
N ALA A 44 4.27 0.84 -21.76
CA ALA A 44 4.47 -0.36 -20.95
C ALA A 44 3.65 -1.54 -21.49
N LYS A 45 4.30 -2.70 -21.58
CA LYS A 45 3.70 -3.93 -22.12
C LYS A 45 3.22 -4.89 -21.05
N GLU A 46 3.69 -4.70 -19.82
CA GLU A 46 3.27 -5.46 -18.66
C GLU A 46 2.65 -4.53 -17.62
N LEU A 47 1.43 -4.87 -17.23
CA LEU A 47 0.63 -4.18 -16.22
C LEU A 47 0.02 -5.23 -15.30
N PRO A 48 -0.36 -4.88 -14.06
CA PRO A 48 -1.18 -5.77 -13.26
C PRO A 48 -2.47 -6.16 -14.00
N ASP A 49 -2.77 -7.45 -14.04
CA ASP A 49 -3.95 -8.03 -14.65
C ASP A 49 -5.04 -8.21 -13.57
N PRO A 50 -6.20 -7.53 -13.69
CA PRO A 50 -7.30 -7.65 -12.74
C PRO A 50 -7.83 -9.08 -12.56
N SER A 51 -7.66 -9.96 -13.55
CA SER A 51 -8.12 -11.36 -13.51
C SER A 51 -7.20 -12.26 -12.68
N VAL A 52 -5.97 -11.84 -12.41
CA VAL A 52 -4.98 -12.62 -11.64
C VAL A 52 -5.16 -12.41 -10.14
N THR A 53 -5.13 -13.50 -9.37
CA THR A 53 -4.97 -13.44 -7.91
C THR A 53 -3.49 -13.39 -7.55
N TYR A 54 -3.04 -12.22 -7.08
CA TYR A 54 -1.69 -11.98 -6.62
C TYR A 54 -1.50 -12.51 -5.19
N LYS A 55 -1.02 -13.75 -5.08
CA LYS A 55 -0.58 -14.34 -3.80
C LYS A 55 0.93 -14.14 -3.64
N ILE A 56 1.34 -13.08 -2.96
CA ILE A 56 2.77 -12.70 -2.89
C ILE A 56 3.21 -12.58 -1.44
N VAL A 57 4.36 -13.19 -1.14
CA VAL A 57 5.06 -12.99 0.13
C VAL A 57 6.30 -12.12 -0.10
N PHE A 58 6.45 -11.09 0.74
CA PHE A 58 7.61 -10.21 0.79
C PHE A 58 8.39 -10.49 2.07
N ASP A 59 9.68 -10.77 1.91
CA ASP A 59 10.63 -10.84 3.02
C ASP A 59 11.28 -9.46 3.20
N ILE A 60 11.13 -8.87 4.39
CA ILE A 60 11.77 -7.59 4.75
C ILE A 60 12.80 -7.88 5.83
N GLY A 61 14.06 -7.89 5.42
CA GLY A 61 15.20 -8.26 6.26
C GLY A 61 16.07 -7.09 6.68
N LYS A 62 16.13 -6.04 5.86
CA LYS A 62 17.02 -4.90 6.07
C LYS A 62 16.32 -3.81 6.89
N ALA A 63 17.06 -3.20 7.82
CA ALA A 63 16.60 -1.99 8.50
C ALA A 63 16.57 -0.79 7.54
N ALA A 64 15.86 0.27 7.93
CA ALA A 64 16.03 1.58 7.31
C ALA A 64 17.46 2.11 7.57
N PRO A 65 18.01 2.97 6.71
CA PRO A 65 19.31 3.60 6.94
C PRO A 65 19.37 4.40 8.25
N LYS A 66 18.24 4.94 8.70
CA LYS A 66 18.09 5.67 9.96
C LYS A 66 16.83 5.24 10.71
N PRO A 67 16.83 5.31 12.06
CA PRO A 67 15.70 4.88 12.88
C PRO A 67 14.44 5.75 12.71
N ASP A 68 14.58 7.00 12.29
CA ASP A 68 13.48 7.95 12.07
C ASP A 68 12.89 7.89 10.64
N GLU A 69 13.40 7.00 9.80
CA GLU A 69 12.92 6.77 8.44
C GLU A 69 12.04 5.52 8.36
N VAL A 70 10.97 5.59 7.56
CA VAL A 70 10.16 4.40 7.25
C VAL A 70 11.02 3.37 6.52
N ASN A 71 10.87 2.10 6.89
CA ASN A 71 11.55 1.00 6.22
C ASN A 71 11.27 1.01 4.69
N PRO A 72 12.31 1.11 3.84
CA PRO A 72 12.13 1.20 2.39
C PRO A 72 11.40 -0.02 1.78
N GLY A 73 11.63 -1.22 2.33
CA GLY A 73 10.92 -2.43 1.92
C GLY A 73 9.42 -2.34 2.19
N LEU A 74 9.06 -1.86 3.39
CA LEU A 74 7.66 -1.68 3.77
C LEU A 74 6.97 -0.63 2.89
N ALA A 75 7.65 0.49 2.64
CA ALA A 75 7.19 1.51 1.70
C ALA A 75 7.04 0.98 0.26
N GLY A 76 7.96 0.11 -0.17
CA GLY A 76 7.90 -0.58 -1.46
C GLY A 76 6.66 -1.45 -1.61
N VAL A 77 6.33 -2.24 -0.58
CA VAL A 77 5.10 -3.07 -0.58
C VAL A 77 3.85 -2.20 -0.65
N ALA A 78 3.81 -1.07 0.08
CA ALA A 78 2.69 -0.13 0.02
C ALA A 78 2.49 0.47 -1.38
N ARG A 79 3.58 0.89 -2.03
CA ARG A 79 3.56 1.34 -3.43
C ARG A 79 3.06 0.25 -4.37
N TYR A 80 3.53 -0.99 -4.20
CA TYR A 80 3.08 -2.10 -5.03
C TYR A 80 1.59 -2.40 -4.82
N PHE A 81 1.12 -2.41 -3.57
CA PHE A 81 -0.30 -2.59 -3.25
C PHE A 81 -1.17 -1.53 -3.94
N ASN A 82 -0.80 -0.25 -3.83
CA ASN A 82 -1.51 0.83 -4.51
C ASN A 82 -1.38 0.74 -6.04
N THR A 83 -0.32 0.14 -6.57
CA THR A 83 -0.19 -0.17 -8.01
C THR A 83 -1.20 -1.22 -8.45
N LEU A 84 -1.43 -2.28 -7.67
CA LEU A 84 -2.49 -3.26 -7.94
C LEU A 84 -3.87 -2.60 -7.91
N VAL A 85 -4.15 -1.76 -6.91
CA VAL A 85 -5.40 -1.02 -6.79
C VAL A 85 -5.63 -0.08 -7.98
N LYS A 86 -4.61 0.71 -8.35
CA LYS A 86 -4.66 1.63 -9.49
C LYS A 86 -4.98 0.91 -10.80
N ASN A 87 -4.50 -0.32 -10.97
CA ASN A 87 -4.73 -1.13 -12.16
C ASN A 87 -6.00 -2.00 -12.06
N GLY A 88 -6.86 -1.77 -11.06
CA GLY A 88 -8.18 -2.41 -10.99
C GLY A 88 -8.19 -3.83 -10.43
N VAL A 89 -7.09 -4.32 -9.85
CA VAL A 89 -7.06 -5.64 -9.21
C VAL A 89 -8.00 -5.65 -8.01
N PRO A 90 -9.01 -6.54 -7.94
CA PRO A 90 -9.99 -6.61 -6.85
C PRO A 90 -9.38 -6.91 -5.47
N ALA A 91 -10.07 -6.56 -4.39
CA ALA A 91 -9.55 -6.72 -3.03
C ALA A 91 -9.32 -8.18 -2.63
N ASP A 92 -10.20 -9.07 -3.06
CA ASP A 92 -10.06 -10.51 -2.87
C ASP A 92 -8.93 -11.12 -3.72
N HIS A 93 -8.46 -10.44 -4.77
CA HIS A 93 -7.32 -10.85 -5.60
C HIS A 93 -5.95 -10.40 -5.05
N ARG A 94 -5.89 -9.50 -4.06
CA ARG A 94 -4.62 -8.98 -3.48
C ARG A 94 -4.24 -9.72 -2.20
N LYS A 95 -3.75 -10.95 -2.31
CA LYS A 95 -3.31 -11.76 -1.17
C LYS A 95 -1.84 -11.50 -0.85
N ILE A 96 -1.56 -10.41 -0.15
CA ILE A 96 -0.19 -9.99 0.18
C ILE A 96 0.17 -10.36 1.61
N ALA A 97 1.36 -10.93 1.79
CA ALA A 97 1.96 -11.21 3.08
C ALA A 97 3.34 -10.54 3.21
N ILE A 98 3.70 -10.11 4.42
CA ILE A 98 5.02 -9.56 4.75
C ILE A 98 5.60 -10.35 5.93
N ILE A 99 6.86 -10.74 5.83
CA ILE A 99 7.62 -11.35 6.91
C ILE A 99 8.76 -10.41 7.32
N PHE A 100 8.69 -9.88 8.54
CA PHE A 100 9.79 -9.12 9.14
C PHE A 100 10.81 -10.07 9.78
N HIS A 101 12.09 -9.87 9.48
CA HIS A 101 13.17 -10.66 10.06
C HIS A 101 14.49 -9.89 10.09
N GLN A 102 15.53 -10.50 10.67
CA GLN A 102 16.89 -9.94 10.71
C GLN A 102 16.88 -8.49 11.26
N ASP A 103 17.52 -7.54 10.57
CA ASP A 103 17.68 -6.16 11.04
C ASP A 103 16.37 -5.36 11.01
N ALA A 104 15.42 -5.73 10.16
CA ALA A 104 14.11 -5.09 10.12
C ALA A 104 13.24 -5.38 11.35
N THR A 105 13.60 -6.37 12.17
CA THR A 105 12.73 -6.86 13.26
C THR A 105 12.36 -5.78 14.28
N ASP A 106 13.20 -4.76 14.53
CA ASP A 106 12.88 -3.74 15.54
C ASP A 106 11.63 -2.92 15.21
N ILE A 107 11.31 -2.74 13.92
CA ILE A 107 10.18 -1.90 13.48
C ILE A 107 8.81 -2.46 13.85
N VAL A 108 8.74 -3.74 14.29
CA VAL A 108 7.50 -4.40 14.70
C VAL A 108 7.04 -3.97 16.09
N GLN A 109 7.91 -3.34 16.88
CA GLN A 109 7.61 -2.94 18.24
C GLN A 109 6.69 -1.72 18.28
N ASN A 110 5.94 -1.59 19.38
CA ASN A 110 5.20 -0.39 19.72
C ASN A 110 6.14 0.81 19.92
N ASN A 111 5.59 2.02 19.98
CA ASN A 111 6.39 3.24 19.96
C ASN A 111 7.33 3.33 21.18
N GLU A 112 6.85 2.99 22.38
CA GLU A 112 7.64 3.06 23.61
C GLU A 112 8.87 2.13 23.57
N ALA A 113 8.67 0.87 23.20
CA ALA A 113 9.76 -0.10 23.12
C ALA A 113 10.74 0.20 21.97
N PHE A 114 10.25 0.73 20.86
CA PHE A 114 11.11 1.18 19.76
C PHE A 114 11.99 2.35 20.20
N LYS A 115 11.41 3.40 20.80
CA LYS A 115 12.14 4.59 21.30
C LYS A 115 13.27 4.21 22.25
N ALA A 116 13.02 3.28 23.16
CA ALA A 116 14.00 2.80 24.13
C ALA A 116 15.25 2.15 23.50
N ARG A 117 15.16 1.75 22.22
CA ARG A 117 16.24 1.08 21.47
C ARG A 117 16.81 1.92 20.33
N ASN A 118 16.19 3.05 20.01
CA ASN A 118 16.48 3.83 18.81
C ASN A 118 16.61 5.32 19.16
N ASP A 119 17.44 5.62 20.17
CA ASP A 119 17.81 6.99 20.56
C ASP A 119 16.63 7.94 20.82
N GLY A 120 15.50 7.40 21.28
CA GLY A 120 14.28 8.17 21.55
C GLY A 120 13.47 8.56 20.32
N HIS A 121 13.85 8.11 19.12
CA HIS A 121 13.07 8.31 17.90
C HIS A 121 11.76 7.51 17.96
N ASP A 122 10.65 8.16 17.59
CA ASP A 122 9.38 7.47 17.39
C ASP A 122 9.51 6.44 16.27
N ASN A 123 8.76 5.33 16.35
CA ASN A 123 8.72 4.33 15.30
C ASN A 123 7.92 4.86 14.09
N PRO A 124 8.58 5.22 12.97
CA PRO A 124 7.90 5.83 11.84
C PRO A 124 7.02 4.82 11.07
N ASN A 125 7.17 3.52 11.35
CA ASN A 125 6.51 2.44 10.61
C ASN A 125 5.09 2.14 11.10
N ILE A 126 4.71 2.57 12.31
CA ILE A 126 3.42 2.21 12.95
C ILE A 126 2.22 2.57 12.06
N ALA A 127 2.19 3.79 11.54
CA ALA A 127 1.08 4.26 10.70
C ALA A 127 0.94 3.43 9.41
N LEU A 128 2.07 3.03 8.81
CA LEU A 128 2.08 2.23 7.60
C LEU A 128 1.68 0.77 7.88
N ILE A 129 2.21 0.17 8.94
CA ILE A 129 1.86 -1.19 9.40
C ILE A 129 0.33 -1.29 9.59
N ARG A 130 -0.26 -0.32 10.29
CA ARG A 130 -1.71 -0.28 10.50
C ARG A 130 -2.51 -0.11 9.21
N SER A 131 -2.04 0.76 8.32
CA SER A 131 -2.69 0.97 7.01
C SER A 131 -2.67 -0.29 6.16
N LEU A 132 -1.54 -1.01 6.12
CA LEU A 132 -1.40 -2.29 5.42
C LEU A 132 -2.30 -3.36 6.05
N LYS A 133 -2.37 -3.45 7.38
CA LYS A 133 -3.26 -4.39 8.06
C LYS A 133 -4.73 -4.12 7.72
N ASN A 134 -5.15 -2.86 7.76
CA ASN A 134 -6.51 -2.44 7.42
C ASN A 134 -6.86 -2.74 5.94
N ALA A 135 -5.86 -2.73 5.06
CA ALA A 135 -6.02 -3.10 3.66
C ALA A 135 -6.00 -4.63 3.40
N GLY A 136 -5.87 -5.45 4.45
CA GLY A 136 -5.92 -6.90 4.38
C GLY A 136 -4.56 -7.60 4.19
N VAL A 137 -3.44 -6.90 4.36
CA VAL A 137 -2.10 -7.50 4.30
C VAL A 137 -1.86 -8.37 5.54
N ASP A 138 -1.31 -9.56 5.33
CA ASP A 138 -0.92 -10.49 6.39
C ASP A 138 0.51 -10.16 6.87
N LEU A 139 0.64 -9.69 8.11
CA LEU A 139 1.89 -9.18 8.66
C LEU A 139 2.43 -10.16 9.69
N ARG A 140 3.69 -10.59 9.52
CA ARG A 140 4.30 -11.65 10.32
C ARG A 140 5.70 -11.27 10.74
N VAL A 141 6.16 -11.75 11.89
CA VAL A 141 7.53 -11.55 12.37
C VAL A 141 8.20 -12.85 12.79
N CYS A 142 9.48 -12.94 12.49
CA CYS A 142 10.36 -14.05 12.83
C CYS A 142 10.63 -14.16 14.34
N GLY A 143 10.12 -15.21 14.99
CA GLY A 143 10.33 -15.47 16.41
C GLY A 143 11.80 -15.70 16.79
N GLN A 144 12.59 -16.35 15.93
CA GLN A 144 14.04 -16.48 16.15
C GLN A 144 14.75 -15.12 16.18
N ALA A 145 14.31 -14.16 15.34
CA ALA A 145 14.86 -12.81 15.36
C ALA A 145 14.41 -12.02 16.59
N VAL A 146 13.14 -12.17 17.00
CA VAL A 146 12.61 -11.59 18.25
C VAL A 146 13.42 -12.08 19.46
N LEU A 147 13.71 -13.38 19.54
CA LEU A 147 14.56 -13.95 20.59
C LEU A 147 15.99 -13.41 20.54
N ALA A 148 16.63 -13.45 19.36
CA ALA A 148 18.01 -13.00 19.18
C ALA A 148 18.20 -11.51 19.55
N ARG A 149 17.20 -10.68 19.24
CA ARG A 149 17.19 -9.24 19.56
C ARG A 149 16.64 -8.93 20.96
N LYS A 150 16.26 -9.94 21.73
CA LYS A 150 15.70 -9.81 23.09
C LYS A 150 14.48 -8.89 23.12
N ILE A 151 13.63 -8.94 22.10
CA ILE A 151 12.39 -8.17 22.04
C ILE A 151 11.35 -8.88 22.92
N ASP A 152 10.66 -8.14 23.79
CA ASP A 152 9.52 -8.68 24.55
C ASP A 152 8.33 -8.87 23.59
N PRO A 153 7.79 -10.10 23.43
CA PRO A 153 6.63 -10.34 22.58
C PRO A 153 5.43 -9.44 22.86
N LYS A 154 5.27 -8.94 24.09
CA LYS A 154 4.18 -8.03 24.48
C LYS A 154 4.30 -6.63 23.87
N THR A 155 5.50 -6.25 23.41
CA THR A 155 5.71 -4.95 22.78
C THR A 155 5.50 -5.00 21.27
N ILE A 156 5.30 -6.18 20.68
CA ILE A 156 5.00 -6.32 19.25
C ILE A 156 3.62 -5.71 18.96
N GLN A 157 3.52 -4.93 17.89
CA GLN A 157 2.27 -4.34 17.42
C GLN A 157 1.22 -5.43 17.18
N PRO A 158 -0.03 -5.28 17.67
CA PRO A 158 -1.07 -6.31 17.61
C PRO A 158 -1.49 -6.67 16.17
N GLU A 159 -1.18 -5.82 15.20
CA GLU A 159 -1.40 -6.07 13.79
C GLU A 159 -0.52 -7.22 13.23
N ILE A 160 0.59 -7.54 13.91
CA ILE A 160 1.66 -8.44 13.46
C ILE A 160 1.60 -9.78 14.21
N GLN A 161 1.54 -10.88 13.46
CA GLN A 161 1.61 -12.23 13.99
C GLN A 161 3.06 -12.64 14.29
N LEU A 162 3.33 -13.07 15.53
CA LEU A 162 4.58 -13.69 15.91
C LEU A 162 4.60 -15.17 15.48
N ASP A 163 5.50 -15.53 14.57
CA ASP A 163 5.69 -16.90 14.09
C ASP A 163 6.98 -17.52 14.64
N LEU A 164 7.12 -18.85 14.56
CA LEU A 164 8.32 -19.57 15.03
C LEU A 164 9.62 -19.07 14.38
N TRP A 165 9.62 -18.99 13.05
CA TRP A 165 10.78 -18.64 12.23
C TRP A 165 10.35 -18.15 10.85
N ALA A 166 11.00 -17.10 10.33
CA ALA A 166 10.75 -16.58 8.98
C ALA A 166 10.82 -17.68 7.91
N LEU A 167 11.82 -18.56 7.96
CA LEU A 167 11.97 -19.61 6.95
C LEU A 167 10.76 -20.57 6.96
N THR A 168 10.31 -21.00 8.13
CA THR A 168 9.13 -21.87 8.26
C THR A 168 7.88 -21.17 7.74
N THR A 169 7.66 -19.91 8.12
CA THR A 169 6.53 -19.10 7.64
C THR A 169 6.55 -18.95 6.13
N ARG A 170 7.71 -18.62 5.57
CA ARG A 170 7.92 -18.48 4.13
C ARG A 170 7.59 -19.78 3.41
N MET A 171 8.17 -20.91 3.82
CA MET A 171 7.90 -22.21 3.20
C MET A 171 6.40 -22.57 3.27
N ASN A 172 5.74 -22.30 4.40
CA ASN A 172 4.31 -22.56 4.55
C ASN A 172 3.44 -21.65 3.68
N LEU A 173 3.83 -20.40 3.44
CA LEU A 173 3.13 -19.52 2.50
C LEU A 173 3.30 -20.00 1.06
N LEU A 174 4.52 -20.40 0.67
CA LEU A 174 4.78 -20.97 -0.65
C LEU A 174 3.96 -22.24 -0.92
N HIS A 175 3.87 -23.15 0.06
CA HIS A 175 3.01 -24.35 -0.05
C HIS A 175 1.51 -24.01 -0.13
N ARG A 176 1.10 -22.85 0.41
CA ARG A 176 -0.26 -22.31 0.25
C ARG A 176 -0.46 -21.57 -1.08
N GLY A 177 0.48 -21.67 -2.01
CA GLY A 177 0.41 -21.07 -3.34
C GLY A 177 0.76 -19.58 -3.38
N TYR A 178 1.46 -19.06 -2.36
CA TYR A 178 2.11 -17.76 -2.50
C TYR A 178 3.37 -17.93 -3.37
N VAL A 179 3.71 -16.88 -4.11
CA VAL A 179 5.01 -16.74 -4.75
C VAL A 179 5.85 -15.77 -3.95
N ASP A 180 7.16 -16.04 -3.91
CA ASP A 180 8.10 -15.10 -3.35
C ASP A 180 8.32 -13.95 -4.32
N SER A 181 8.40 -12.72 -3.81
CA SER A 181 8.65 -11.56 -4.66
C SER A 181 10.01 -11.62 -5.39
N GLY A 182 10.97 -12.40 -4.88
CA GLY A 182 12.31 -12.58 -5.44
C GLY A 182 13.20 -11.34 -5.33
N VAL A 183 12.68 -10.23 -4.79
CA VAL A 183 13.37 -8.96 -4.65
C VAL A 183 13.79 -8.80 -3.19
N PRO A 184 15.08 -8.59 -2.89
CA PRO A 184 15.52 -8.32 -1.53
C PRO A 184 15.10 -6.89 -1.14
N TRP A 185 14.19 -6.78 -0.19
CA TRP A 185 13.71 -5.51 0.37
C TRP A 185 14.35 -5.20 1.74
#